data_AF-A0A316S408-F1
#
_entry.id   AF-A0A316S408-F1
#
_cell.length_a   1.000
_cell.length_b   1.000
_cell.length_c   1.000
_cell.angle_alpha   90.00
_cell.angle_beta   90.00
_cell.angle_gamma   90.00
#
_symmetry.space_group_name_H-M   'P 1'
#
loop_
_entity.id
_entity.type
_entity.pdbx_description
1 polymer ?
#
loop_
_entity_poly.entity_id
_entity_poly.type
_entity_poly.pdbx_seq_one_letter_code
_entity_poly.pdbx_strand_id
1 'polypeptide(L)'
;MAVLLTGVPVSDEQAKEQSPVETPETDKPVDGEDSAPVRVPEGLASLVDLDPDAEASLTELLRLMKQERYDVIPSLSGYLVTEDPTYLPEDAVVRAMARQLGRDRMLALLITVYLRAHTDAEGS
;
A
#
# COMPACT_ATOMS: atom_id res chain seq x y z
N MET A 1 -21.98 -52.70 14.55
CA MET A 1 -22.43 -52.63 13.14
C MET A 1 -23.51 -51.56 13.09
N ALA A 2 -23.51 -50.53 12.24
CA ALA A 2 -22.81 -50.28 11.00
C ALA A 2 -22.43 -48.78 10.86
N VAL A 3 -21.35 -48.55 10.11
CA VAL A 3 -20.82 -47.26 9.65
C VAL A 3 -21.59 -46.87 8.38
N LEU A 4 -21.94 -45.59 8.22
CA LEU A 4 -22.33 -45.02 6.93
C LEU A 4 -21.48 -43.79 6.63
N LEU A 5 -20.41 -44.05 5.88
CA LEU A 5 -19.71 -43.11 5.01
C LEU A 5 -20.47 -43.02 3.69
N THR A 6 -20.63 -41.83 3.13
CA THR A 6 -20.71 -41.46 1.69
C THR A 6 -21.16 -39.99 1.66
N GLY A 7 -20.65 -39.09 0.85
CA GLY A 7 -19.82 -39.16 -0.35
C GLY A 7 -20.21 -37.93 -1.16
N VAL A 8 -19.27 -37.00 -1.37
CA VAL A 8 -19.45 -35.83 -2.24
C VAL A 8 -19.57 -36.30 -3.69
N PRO A 9 -20.57 -35.86 -4.47
CA PRO A 9 -20.49 -35.97 -5.92
C PRO A 9 -19.79 -34.73 -6.50
N VAL A 10 -18.56 -34.93 -6.96
CA VAL A 10 -17.97 -34.17 -8.08
C VAL A 10 -18.78 -34.51 -9.33
N SER A 11 -19.19 -33.50 -10.09
CA SER A 11 -19.69 -33.68 -11.45
C SER A 11 -18.89 -32.74 -12.35
N ASP A 12 -17.89 -33.34 -13.00
CA ASP A 12 -17.39 -32.92 -14.30
C ASP A 12 -18.45 -33.20 -15.38
N GLU A 13 -18.30 -32.53 -16.52
CA GLU A 13 -18.67 -32.96 -17.89
C GLU A 13 -19.43 -31.90 -18.72
N GLN A 14 -18.63 -30.97 -19.25
CA GLN A 14 -18.48 -30.61 -20.67
C GLN A 14 -19.56 -29.83 -21.47
N ALA A 15 -18.99 -28.81 -22.12
CA ALA A 15 -19.11 -28.45 -23.55
C ALA A 15 -20.35 -27.68 -24.01
N LYS A 16 -20.13 -26.38 -24.28
CA LYS A 16 -20.75 -25.72 -25.43
C LYS A 16 -19.81 -24.70 -26.08
N GLU A 17 -19.41 -25.06 -27.30
CA GLU A 17 -19.03 -24.23 -28.45
C GLU A 17 -17.87 -23.23 -28.30
N GLN A 18 -16.69 -23.70 -28.72
CA GLN A 18 -15.70 -22.87 -29.38
C GLN A 18 -16.24 -22.41 -30.74
N SER A 19 -16.14 -21.11 -31.01
CA SER A 19 -16.22 -20.51 -32.35
C SER A 19 -14.95 -19.69 -32.60
N PRO A 20 -14.54 -19.51 -33.86
CA PRO A 20 -13.13 -19.30 -34.22
C PRO A 20 -12.54 -17.95 -33.82
N VAL A 21 -11.25 -17.99 -33.51
CA VAL A 21 -10.34 -16.87 -33.40
C VAL A 21 -10.35 -16.07 -34.72
N GLU A 22 -10.92 -14.86 -34.69
CA GLU A 22 -10.51 -13.78 -35.58
C GLU A 22 -9.89 -12.69 -34.72
N THR A 23 -8.58 -12.56 -34.85
CA THR A 23 -7.81 -11.38 -34.47
C THR A 23 -8.13 -10.25 -35.44
N PRO A 24 -8.68 -9.11 -35.03
CA PRO A 24 -8.35 -7.87 -35.70
C PRO A 24 -6.95 -7.49 -35.23
N GLU A 25 -5.96 -7.72 -36.10
CA GLU A 25 -4.71 -6.95 -36.05
C GLU A 25 -5.08 -5.47 -36.09
N THR A 26 -4.87 -4.78 -34.97
CA THR A 26 -4.60 -3.36 -35.00
C THR A 26 -3.38 -3.15 -34.15
N ASP A 27 -2.26 -3.55 -34.74
CA ASP A 27 -0.95 -3.00 -34.45
C ASP A 27 -1.01 -1.50 -34.79
N LYS A 28 -1.43 -0.71 -33.80
CA LYS A 28 -1.00 0.68 -33.73
C LYS A 28 0.12 0.70 -32.72
N PRO A 29 1.31 1.23 -33.06
CA PRO A 29 2.28 1.57 -32.04
C PRO A 29 1.58 2.57 -31.11
N VAL A 30 1.39 2.19 -29.86
CA VAL A 30 1.15 3.17 -28.80
C VAL A 30 2.48 3.89 -28.69
N ASP A 31 2.59 4.97 -29.47
CA ASP A 31 3.67 5.94 -29.38
C ASP A 31 3.89 6.21 -27.90
N GLY A 32 5.13 5.98 -27.47
CA GLY A 32 5.52 5.98 -26.07
C GLY A 32 4.89 7.16 -25.36
N GLU A 33 4.05 6.85 -24.37
CA GLU A 33 3.63 7.83 -23.39
C GLU A 33 4.91 8.38 -22.80
N ASP A 34 5.22 9.60 -23.24
CA ASP A 34 6.19 10.51 -22.69
C ASP A 34 5.89 10.56 -21.19
N SER A 35 6.55 9.67 -20.44
CA SER A 35 6.71 9.75 -19.01
C SER A 35 7.52 11.00 -18.75
N ALA A 36 6.91 12.16 -18.98
CA ALA A 36 7.44 13.42 -18.54
C ALA A 36 7.63 13.25 -17.02
N PRO A 37 8.84 13.50 -16.48
CA PRO A 37 9.06 13.43 -15.06
C PRO A 37 8.05 14.36 -14.42
N VAL A 38 7.27 13.84 -13.46
CA VAL A 38 6.33 14.62 -12.67
C VAL A 38 7.14 15.74 -12.02
N ARG A 39 7.13 16.93 -12.63
CA ARG A 39 7.85 18.10 -12.12
C ARG A 39 7.13 18.54 -10.85
N VAL A 40 7.63 18.06 -9.72
CA VAL A 40 7.17 18.48 -8.40
C VAL A 40 7.39 19.99 -8.32
N PRO A 41 6.37 20.81 -8.03
CA PRO A 41 6.53 22.26 -7.99
C PRO A 41 7.53 22.66 -6.90
N GLU A 42 8.51 23.49 -7.27
CA GLU A 42 9.62 23.97 -6.42
C GLU A 42 9.16 24.63 -5.10
N GLY A 43 7.87 24.99 -4.99
CA GLY A 43 7.27 25.56 -3.78
C GLY A 43 6.96 24.57 -2.64
N LEU A 44 7.00 23.25 -2.88
CA LEU A 44 6.70 22.26 -1.82
C LEU A 44 7.85 22.08 -0.84
N ALA A 45 9.09 22.35 -1.24
CA ALA A 45 10.27 22.23 -0.37
C ALA A 45 10.21 23.17 0.85
N SER A 46 9.54 24.32 0.72
CA SER A 46 9.34 25.30 1.81
C SER A 46 8.20 24.92 2.77
N LEU A 47 7.37 23.92 2.42
CA LEU A 47 6.15 23.61 3.19
C LEU A 47 6.39 22.56 4.28
N VAL A 48 7.54 21.89 4.25
CA VAL A 48 7.80 20.70 5.07
C VAL A 48 9.14 20.80 5.78
N ASP A 49 9.23 21.76 6.71
CA ASP A 49 10.12 21.62 7.86
C ASP A 49 9.57 20.49 8.74
N LEU A 50 10.06 19.26 8.48
CA LEU A 50 9.73 18.12 9.30
C LEU A 50 10.43 18.24 10.64
N ASP A 51 9.63 18.20 11.68
CA ASP A 51 10.11 18.06 13.05
C ASP A 51 10.84 16.69 13.20
N PRO A 52 12.13 16.68 13.55
CA PRO A 52 12.90 15.45 13.70
C PRO A 52 12.29 14.51 14.76
N ASP A 53 11.60 15.06 15.76
CA ASP A 53 10.93 14.26 16.78
C ASP A 53 9.75 13.47 16.21
N ALA A 54 9.11 13.99 15.17
CA ALA A 54 8.00 13.30 14.49
C ALA A 54 8.50 12.17 13.57
N GLU A 55 9.62 12.36 12.87
CA GLU A 55 10.29 11.30 12.11
C GLU A 55 10.72 10.15 13.04
N ALA A 56 11.32 10.49 14.19
CA ALA A 56 11.71 9.50 15.20
C ALA A 56 10.49 8.73 15.74
N SER A 57 9.38 9.44 16.01
CA SER A 57 8.14 8.84 16.49
C SER A 57 7.50 7.89 15.46
N LEU A 58 7.49 8.27 14.18
CA LEU A 58 7.00 7.39 13.11
C LEU A 58 7.90 6.15 12.97
N THR A 59 9.22 6.33 13.00
CA THR A 59 10.18 5.23 12.93
C THR A 59 9.97 4.23 14.07
N GLU A 60 9.74 4.73 15.28
CA GLU A 60 9.46 3.89 16.45
C GLU A 60 8.12 3.16 16.33
N LEU A 61 7.07 3.83 15.83
CA LEU A 61 5.79 3.19 15.54
C LEU A 61 5.95 2.01 14.58
N LEU A 62 6.62 2.22 13.45
CA LEU A 62 6.87 1.16 12.46
C LEU A 62 7.70 0.01 13.05
N ARG A 63 8.67 0.34 13.92
CA ARG A 63 9.49 -0.64 14.62
C ARG A 63 8.64 -1.52 15.54
N LEU A 64 7.77 -0.94 16.36
CA LEU A 64 6.89 -1.68 17.27
C LEU A 64 5.91 -2.57 16.49
N MET A 65 5.28 -2.04 15.43
CA MET A 65 4.37 -2.83 14.58
C MET A 65 5.08 -4.06 13.99
N LYS A 66 6.34 -3.91 13.56
CA LYS A 66 7.14 -5.02 13.02
C LYS A 66 7.49 -6.08 14.07
N GLN A 67 7.71 -5.69 15.32
CA GLN A 67 8.07 -6.62 16.41
C GLN A 67 6.92 -7.56 16.78
N GLU A 68 5.68 -7.09 16.66
CA GLU A 68 4.48 -7.87 16.96
C GLU A 68 4.05 -8.83 15.84
N ARG A 69 4.88 -9.00 14.79
CA ARG A 69 4.56 -9.81 13.60
C ARG A 69 3.36 -9.30 12.80
N TYR A 70 2.99 -8.02 12.93
CA TYR A 70 2.00 -7.42 12.05
C TYR A 70 2.59 -7.10 10.69
N ASP A 71 1.77 -7.25 9.64
CA ASP A 71 2.10 -6.73 8.33
C ASP A 71 1.89 -5.21 8.33
N VAL A 72 3.01 -4.48 8.36
CA VAL A 72 3.01 -3.03 8.57
C VAL A 72 2.29 -2.30 7.44
N ILE A 73 2.41 -2.76 6.19
CA ILE A 73 1.90 -2.02 5.03
C ILE A 73 0.36 -2.05 4.97
N PRO A 74 -0.34 -3.20 5.00
CA PRO A 74 -1.80 -3.25 5.05
C PRO A 74 -2.37 -2.58 6.31
N SER A 75 -1.71 -2.75 7.45
CA SER A 75 -2.13 -2.17 8.74
C SER A 75 -2.06 -0.65 8.71
N LEU A 76 -0.91 -0.09 8.34
CA LEU A 76 -0.72 1.36 8.30
C LEU A 76 -1.57 1.99 7.19
N SER A 77 -1.63 1.40 6.00
CA SER A 77 -2.47 1.94 4.92
C SER A 77 -3.95 1.94 5.29
N GLY A 78 -4.47 0.88 5.90
CA GLY A 78 -5.84 0.83 6.41
C GLY A 78 -6.10 1.92 7.46
N TYR A 79 -5.20 2.09 8.41
CA TYR A 79 -5.29 3.15 9.41
C TYR A 79 -5.22 4.56 8.78
N LEU A 80 -4.33 4.79 7.82
CA LEU A 80 -4.21 6.09 7.17
C LEU A 80 -5.44 6.44 6.32
N VAL A 81 -6.12 5.46 5.73
CA VAL A 81 -7.33 5.70 4.93
C VAL A 81 -8.56 5.90 5.80
N THR A 82 -8.68 5.16 6.91
CA THR A 82 -9.93 5.06 7.68
C THR A 82 -9.89 5.71 9.05
N GLU A 83 -8.70 5.99 9.60
CA GLU A 83 -8.44 6.31 11.01
C GLU A 83 -8.96 5.29 12.03
N ASP A 84 -9.40 4.11 11.58
CA ASP A 84 -9.92 3.07 12.45
C ASP A 84 -8.75 2.33 13.14
N PRO A 85 -8.66 2.37 14.49
CA PRO A 85 -7.61 1.67 15.23
C PRO A 85 -7.67 0.14 15.11
N THR A 86 -8.74 -0.46 14.56
CA THR A 86 -8.80 -1.91 14.27
C THR A 86 -7.72 -2.38 13.29
N TYR A 87 -7.21 -1.48 12.44
CA TYR A 87 -6.08 -1.76 11.55
C TYR A 87 -4.71 -1.76 12.25
N LEU A 88 -4.63 -1.29 13.50
CA LEU A 88 -3.39 -1.24 14.26
C LEU A 88 -3.26 -2.45 15.20
N PRO A 89 -2.03 -2.84 15.57
CA PRO A 89 -1.78 -3.83 16.61
C PRO A 89 -2.61 -3.60 17.88
N GLU A 90 -3.02 -4.67 18.55
CA GLU A 90 -3.70 -4.63 19.86
C GLU A 90 -2.76 -4.24 21.02
N ASP A 91 -1.82 -3.35 20.75
CA ASP A 91 -0.90 -2.79 21.73
C ASP A 91 -1.29 -1.34 22.05
N ALA A 92 -1.39 -1.04 23.34
CA ALA A 92 -1.82 0.27 23.81
C ALA A 92 -0.81 1.38 23.47
N VAL A 93 0.49 1.07 23.46
CA VAL A 93 1.55 2.03 23.13
C VAL A 93 1.50 2.36 21.65
N VAL A 94 1.39 1.36 20.77
CA VAL A 94 1.25 1.53 19.32
C VAL A 94 0.04 2.41 19.00
N ARG A 95 -1.13 2.10 19.57
CA ARG A 95 -2.36 2.87 19.34
C ARG A 95 -2.27 4.29 19.91
N ALA A 96 -1.61 4.48 21.05
CA ALA A 96 -1.38 5.81 21.61
C ALA A 96 -0.45 6.64 20.72
N MET A 97 0.68 6.06 20.28
CA MET A 97 1.64 6.74 19.39
C MET A 97 1.01 7.09 18.05
N ALA A 98 0.26 6.19 17.42
CA ALA A 98 -0.42 6.46 16.15
C ALA A 98 -1.40 7.64 16.26
N ARG A 99 -2.16 7.72 17.37
CA ARG A 99 -3.07 8.85 17.64
C ARG A 99 -2.33 10.15 17.94
N GLN A 100 -1.24 10.07 18.71
CA GLN A 100 -0.43 11.24 19.06
C GLN A 100 0.26 11.83 17.84
N LEU A 101 0.76 10.98 16.95
CA LEU A 101 1.36 11.41 15.70
C LEU A 101 0.29 11.98 14.77
N GLY A 102 -0.86 11.30 14.67
CA GLY A 102 -2.00 11.71 13.84
C GLY A 102 -1.81 11.35 12.36
N ARG A 103 -2.92 11.05 11.68
CA ARG A 103 -2.93 10.62 10.27
C ARG A 103 -2.22 11.63 9.36
N ASP A 104 -2.61 12.89 9.45
CA ASP A 104 -2.15 13.92 8.51
C ASP A 104 -0.64 14.17 8.65
N ARG A 105 -0.13 14.14 9.90
CA ARG A 105 1.32 14.21 10.17
C ARG A 105 2.04 13.01 9.59
N MET A 106 1.53 11.79 9.79
CA MET A 106 2.11 10.58 9.22
C MET A 106 2.17 10.64 7.69
N LEU A 107 1.10 11.09 7.03
CA LEU A 107 1.08 11.27 5.58
C LEU A 107 2.11 12.30 5.12
N ALA A 108 2.19 13.45 5.78
CA ALA A 108 3.18 14.48 5.47
C ALA A 108 4.62 13.94 5.59
N LEU A 109 4.91 13.18 6.66
CA LEU A 109 6.20 12.53 6.86
C LEU A 109 6.52 11.56 5.72
N LEU A 110 5.61 10.63 5.44
CA LEU A 110 5.81 9.59 4.42
C LEU A 110 6.00 10.18 3.01
N ILE A 111 5.18 11.15 2.63
CA ILE A 111 5.28 11.84 1.34
C ILE A 111 6.60 12.59 1.24
N THR A 112 7.02 13.28 2.31
CA THR A 112 8.26 14.06 2.28
C THR A 112 9.48 13.17 2.16
N VAL A 113 9.53 12.07 2.92
CA VAL A 113 10.61 11.08 2.82
C VAL A 113 10.66 10.48 1.41
N TYR A 114 9.50 10.15 0.83
CA TYR A 114 9.41 9.65 -0.54
C TYR A 114 9.94 10.67 -1.56
N LEU A 115 9.49 11.91 -1.50
CA LEU A 115 9.94 12.97 -2.40
C LEU A 115 11.45 13.19 -2.26
N ARG A 116 11.98 13.35 -1.05
CA ARG A 116 13.43 13.50 -0.81
C ARG A 116 14.23 12.36 -1.43
N ALA A 117 13.81 11.11 -1.23
CA ALA A 117 14.50 9.95 -1.76
C ALA A 117 14.51 9.88 -3.29
N HIS A 118 13.54 10.49 -3.97
CA HIS A 118 13.39 10.42 -5.43
C HIS A 118 13.76 11.72 -6.16
N THR A 119 13.83 12.88 -5.48
CA THR A 119 14.27 14.15 -6.08
C THR A 119 15.79 14.28 -6.14
N ASP A 120 16.53 13.63 -5.24
CA ASP A 120 18.00 13.68 -5.22
C ASP A 120 18.64 12.72 -6.24
N ALA A 121 17.85 11.78 -6.80
CA ALA A 121 18.32 10.73 -7.69
C ALA A 121 18.48 11.17 -9.17
N GLU A 122 17.87 12.28 -9.59
CA GLU A 122 17.92 12.75 -10.98
C GLU A 122 19.04 13.79 -11.25
N GLY A 123 19.94 14.01 -10.28
CA GLY A 123 20.97 15.05 -10.32
C GLY A 123 22.43 14.59 -10.31
N SER A 124 22.75 13.29 -10.46
CA SER A 124 24.13 12.77 -10.45
C SER A 124 24.53 12.04 -11.72
#